data_AF-A0A928XXY7-F1
#
_entry.id   AF-A0A928XXY7-F1
#
_cell.length_a   1.000
_cell.length_b   1.000
_cell.length_c   1.000
_cell.angle_alpha   90.00
_cell.angle_beta   90.00
_cell.angle_gamma   90.00
#
_symmetry.space_group_name_H-M   'P 1'
#
loop_
_entity.id
_entity.type
_entity.pdbx_description
1 polymer ?
#
loop_
_entity_poly.entity_id
_entity_poly.type
_entity_poly.pdbx_seq_one_letter_code
_entity_poly.pdbx_strand_id
1 'polypeptide(L)'
;MRADNLFTMLSAFQPGSSATPFENYCTSGLAYFLAQKHRMLVALFAQAAGATGEELAVVEVQPKLAGAGFADLLLTFEGGTRALVEVQVETGADESALPALQAAAAEWLGRPAFVMLGLRPVAPPPWQPLTWLQVVEALEDDPDPLARQFAEFVLRDIQGVGPVPLDQAIATNRLYALGAAAVRRRFGDGARYVNSSSRPVASRYRYLGTTFAIDGAAMDCWVGLVNETVPLGEHYHLMLASKERPLERAGEHPRATGDWKWSHWTGLGRVVRPLTAEAYDELLSRLV
;
A
#
# COMPACT_ATOMS: atom_id res chain seq x y z
N MET A 1 15.79 24.13 0.74
CA MET A 1 14.35 23.80 0.80
C MET A 1 14.09 22.72 -0.23
N ARG A 2 13.84 21.47 0.17
CA ARG A 2 13.34 20.45 -0.76
C ARG A 2 11.92 20.88 -1.12
N ALA A 3 11.62 21.02 -2.41
CA ALA A 3 10.23 21.19 -2.84
C ALA A 3 9.45 19.96 -2.34
N ASP A 4 8.36 20.19 -1.61
CA ASP A 4 7.53 19.11 -1.08
C ASP A 4 7.00 18.29 -2.27
N ASN A 5 7.29 16.99 -2.27
CA ASN A 5 6.79 16.07 -3.30
C ASN A 5 5.25 16.08 -3.22
N LEU A 6 4.58 16.46 -4.32
CA LEU A 6 3.13 16.62 -4.39
C LEU A 6 2.40 15.37 -3.89
N PHE A 7 2.93 14.19 -4.20
CA PHE A 7 2.35 12.91 -3.81
C PHE A 7 2.63 12.54 -2.34
N THR A 8 3.70 13.07 -1.73
CA THR A 8 3.90 12.97 -0.28
C THR A 8 2.87 13.82 0.49
N MET A 9 2.38 14.93 -0.07
CA MET A 9 1.27 15.66 0.53
C MET A 9 -0.03 14.84 0.50
N LEU A 10 -0.23 14.04 -0.56
CA LEU A 10 -1.37 13.12 -0.68
C LEU A 10 -1.26 11.96 0.34
N SER A 11 -0.04 11.59 0.73
CA SER A 11 0.17 10.57 1.76
C SER A 11 -0.01 11.05 3.21
N ALA A 12 -0.23 12.35 3.42
CA ALA A 12 -0.52 12.92 4.74
C ALA A 12 -1.94 12.62 5.27
N PHE A 13 -2.73 11.87 4.51
CA PHE A 13 -4.08 11.48 4.89
C PHE A 13 -4.10 10.53 6.11
N GLN A 14 -4.94 10.84 7.09
CA GLN A 14 -4.90 10.27 8.44
C GLN A 14 -5.74 8.97 8.61
N PRO A 15 -5.38 8.10 9.57
CA PRO A 15 -6.07 6.83 9.82
C PRO A 15 -7.53 7.02 10.31
N GLY A 16 -8.46 6.19 9.82
CA GLY A 16 -9.87 6.16 10.25
C GLY A 16 -10.91 6.51 9.17
N SER A 17 -10.48 6.78 7.94
CA SER A 17 -11.35 6.88 6.77
C SER A 17 -11.63 5.50 6.17
N SER A 18 -12.89 5.22 5.83
CA SER A 18 -13.33 3.98 5.18
C SER A 18 -12.97 3.90 3.70
N ALA A 19 -12.49 4.98 3.09
CA ALA A 19 -11.88 4.99 1.77
C ALA A 19 -10.38 5.20 1.96
N THR A 20 -9.54 4.34 1.37
CA THR A 20 -8.10 4.56 1.20
C THR A 20 -7.94 5.51 0.01
N PRO A 21 -7.76 6.84 0.19
CA PRO A 21 -7.60 7.74 -0.95
C PRO A 21 -6.35 7.42 -1.77
N PHE A 22 -5.47 6.54 -1.25
CA PHE A 22 -4.28 6.03 -1.89
C PHE A 22 -4.55 5.30 -3.20
N GLU A 23 -5.57 4.43 -3.26
CA GLU A 23 -5.93 3.77 -4.53
C GLU A 23 -6.39 4.81 -5.54
N ASN A 24 -7.24 5.76 -5.15
CA ASN A 24 -7.66 6.85 -6.03
C ASN A 24 -6.48 7.74 -6.51
N TYR A 25 -5.50 8.04 -5.64
CA TYR A 25 -4.31 8.80 -6.02
C TYR A 25 -3.41 8.01 -6.98
N CYS A 26 -3.25 6.71 -6.72
CA CYS A 26 -2.54 5.78 -7.58
C CYS A 26 -3.19 5.68 -8.97
N THR A 27 -4.51 5.44 -9.01
CA THR A 27 -5.33 5.40 -10.21
C THR A 27 -5.25 6.71 -10.99
N SER A 28 -5.39 7.86 -10.32
CA SER A 28 -5.30 9.18 -10.97
C SER A 28 -3.89 9.50 -11.49
N GLY A 29 -2.85 9.15 -10.73
CA GLY A 29 -1.45 9.32 -11.14
C GLY A 29 -1.13 8.47 -12.37
N LEU A 30 -1.51 7.19 -12.36
CA LEU A 30 -1.38 6.30 -13.52
C LEU A 30 -2.12 6.84 -14.74
N ALA A 31 -3.37 7.28 -14.56
CA ALA A 31 -4.16 7.84 -15.64
C ALA A 31 -3.49 9.06 -16.28
N TYR A 32 -2.90 9.95 -15.47
CA TYR A 32 -2.15 11.10 -15.98
C TYR A 32 -1.00 10.65 -16.89
N PHE A 33 -0.12 9.76 -16.41
CA PHE A 33 1.04 9.32 -17.20
C PHE A 33 0.63 8.51 -18.44
N LEU A 34 -0.43 7.72 -18.35
CA LEU A 34 -0.99 7.00 -19.51
C LEU A 34 -1.58 7.97 -20.55
N ALA A 35 -2.34 8.98 -20.10
CA ALA A 35 -2.93 9.98 -20.99
C ALA A 35 -1.87 10.90 -21.64
N GLN A 36 -0.76 11.16 -20.95
CA GLN A 36 0.41 11.86 -21.50
C GLN A 36 1.29 10.96 -22.40
N LYS A 37 0.89 9.71 -22.65
CA LYS A 37 1.58 8.74 -23.50
C LYS A 37 3.03 8.47 -23.07
N HIS A 38 3.29 8.35 -21.77
CA HIS A 38 4.62 7.97 -21.25
C HIS A 38 5.04 6.61 -21.80
N ARG A 39 6.06 6.60 -22.66
CA ARG A 39 6.32 5.53 -23.64
C ARG A 39 6.44 4.15 -23.01
N MET A 40 7.24 4.02 -21.95
CA MET A 40 7.51 2.72 -21.32
C MET A 40 6.35 2.26 -20.45
N LEU A 41 5.63 3.19 -19.80
CA LEU A 41 4.40 2.87 -19.08
C LEU A 41 3.30 2.38 -20.03
N VAL A 42 3.09 3.07 -21.16
CA VAL A 42 2.14 2.63 -22.19
C VAL A 42 2.52 1.26 -22.74
N ALA A 43 3.80 1.02 -23.03
CA ALA A 43 4.27 -0.27 -23.52
C ALA A 43 4.02 -1.41 -22.50
N LEU A 44 4.23 -1.15 -21.20
CA LEU A 44 3.94 -2.12 -20.13
C LEU A 44 2.46 -2.53 -20.13
N PHE A 45 1.55 -1.55 -20.16
CA PHE A 45 0.11 -1.83 -20.17
C PHE A 45 -0.37 -2.44 -21.50
N ALA A 46 0.20 -2.01 -22.63
CA ALA A 46 -0.08 -2.60 -23.94
C ALA A 46 0.34 -4.07 -23.99
N GLN A 47 1.50 -4.42 -23.43
CA GLN A 47 1.95 -5.80 -23.32
C GLN A 47 0.98 -6.65 -22.47
N ALA A 48 0.61 -6.16 -21.28
CA ALA A 48 -0.35 -6.86 -20.41
C ALA A 48 -1.74 -7.01 -21.06
N ALA A 49 -2.12 -6.06 -21.92
CA ALA A 49 -3.37 -6.07 -22.66
C ALA A 49 -3.35 -6.94 -23.93
N GLY A 50 -2.18 -7.41 -24.37
CA GLY A 50 -2.01 -8.06 -25.68
C GLY A 50 -2.08 -7.08 -26.87
N ALA A 51 -1.99 -5.78 -26.64
CA ALA A 51 -2.04 -4.69 -27.62
C ALA A 51 -0.62 -4.23 -28.04
N THR A 52 0.37 -5.13 -28.05
CA THR A 52 1.77 -4.74 -28.27
C THR A 52 1.95 -4.12 -29.65
N GLY A 53 2.48 -2.91 -29.70
CA GLY A 53 2.67 -2.15 -30.94
C GLY A 53 1.49 -1.26 -31.33
N GLU A 54 0.39 -1.28 -30.59
CA GLU A 54 -0.70 -0.31 -30.73
C GLU A 54 -0.43 0.95 -29.90
N GLU A 55 -0.85 2.11 -30.41
CA GLU A 55 -0.87 3.33 -29.62
C GLU A 55 -2.07 3.36 -28.66
N LEU A 56 -1.88 3.90 -27.46
CA LEU A 56 -2.97 4.16 -26.53
C LEU A 56 -3.78 5.38 -27.01
N ALA A 57 -5.08 5.18 -27.24
CA ALA A 57 -5.98 6.19 -27.79
C ALA A 57 -6.80 6.89 -26.70
N VAL A 58 -7.35 6.13 -25.74
CA VAL A 58 -8.24 6.65 -24.70
C VAL A 58 -7.89 6.06 -23.34
N VAL A 59 -7.91 6.91 -22.32
CA VAL A 59 -7.82 6.55 -20.90
C VAL A 59 -9.09 7.04 -20.21
N GLU A 60 -9.90 6.12 -19.71
CA GLU A 60 -11.07 6.44 -18.88
C GLU A 60 -10.75 6.10 -17.42
N VAL A 61 -11.04 7.05 -16.53
CA VAL A 61 -10.84 6.91 -15.08
C VAL A 61 -12.17 6.64 -14.42
N GLN A 62 -12.23 5.61 -13.60
CA GLN A 62 -13.44 5.19 -12.91
C GLN A 62 -14.66 5.04 -13.84
N PRO A 63 -14.53 4.31 -14.98
CA PRO A 63 -15.66 4.07 -15.86
C PRO A 63 -16.71 3.23 -15.14
N LYS A 64 -17.99 3.59 -15.33
CA LYS A 64 -19.11 2.85 -14.78
C LYS A 64 -19.43 1.63 -15.66
N LEU A 65 -19.28 0.43 -15.11
CA LEU A 65 -19.63 -0.82 -15.77
C LEU A 65 -21.04 -1.25 -15.36
N ALA A 66 -22.05 -0.61 -15.96
CA ALA A 66 -23.47 -0.93 -15.75
C ALA A 66 -23.80 -1.23 -14.26
N GLY A 67 -24.42 -2.37 -13.97
CA GLY A 67 -24.77 -2.82 -12.61
C GLY A 67 -23.62 -3.44 -11.81
N ALA A 68 -22.40 -3.55 -12.38
CA ALA A 68 -21.23 -4.17 -11.75
C ALA A 68 -20.37 -3.20 -10.94
N GLY A 69 -20.62 -1.88 -11.03
CA GLY A 69 -19.89 -0.86 -10.28
C GLY A 69 -18.97 -0.02 -11.16
N PHE A 70 -17.82 0.36 -10.61
CA PHE A 70 -16.79 1.15 -11.28
C PHE A 70 -15.50 0.34 -11.31
N ALA A 71 -14.83 0.29 -12.46
CA ALA A 71 -13.46 -0.20 -12.54
C ALA A 71 -12.48 0.95 -12.27
N ASP A 72 -11.20 0.69 -12.02
CA ASP A 72 -10.24 1.81 -11.81
C ASP A 72 -9.91 2.54 -13.11
N LEU A 73 -9.50 1.81 -14.16
CA LEU A 73 -9.22 2.37 -15.48
C LEU A 73 -9.79 1.49 -16.60
N LEU A 74 -10.17 2.14 -17.71
CA LEU A 74 -10.35 1.47 -19.00
C LEU A 74 -9.43 2.13 -20.02
N LEU A 75 -8.57 1.31 -20.61
CA LEU A 75 -7.64 1.71 -21.67
C LEU A 75 -8.18 1.22 -23.01
N THR A 76 -8.18 2.10 -24.02
CA THR A 76 -8.51 1.73 -25.40
C THR A 76 -7.35 2.08 -26.31
N PHE A 77 -6.86 1.08 -27.05
CA PHE A 77 -5.79 1.21 -28.03
C PHE A 77 -6.35 1.46 -29.44
N GLU A 78 -5.56 2.07 -30.33
CA GLU A 78 -6.00 2.47 -31.67
C GLU A 78 -6.47 1.28 -32.54
N GLY A 79 -5.97 0.07 -32.32
CA GLY A 79 -6.43 -1.14 -33.00
C GLY A 79 -7.76 -1.69 -32.46
N GLY A 80 -8.36 -1.02 -31.48
CA GLY A 80 -9.63 -1.40 -30.85
C GLY A 80 -9.47 -2.36 -29.67
N THR A 81 -8.24 -2.79 -29.35
CA THR A 81 -7.96 -3.57 -28.14
C THR A 81 -8.29 -2.73 -26.91
N ARG A 82 -8.89 -3.36 -25.90
CA ARG A 82 -9.28 -2.70 -24.65
C ARG A 82 -8.71 -3.43 -23.45
N ALA A 83 -8.36 -2.70 -22.39
CA ALA A 83 -7.92 -3.28 -21.13
C ALA A 83 -8.68 -2.66 -19.96
N LEU A 84 -9.37 -3.50 -19.19
CA LEU A 84 -9.96 -3.12 -17.92
C LEU A 84 -8.90 -3.33 -16.83
N VAL A 85 -8.57 -2.27 -16.11
CA VAL A 85 -7.51 -2.27 -15.10
C VAL A 85 -8.11 -2.08 -13.71
N GLU A 86 -7.71 -2.93 -12.77
CA GLU A 86 -7.96 -2.78 -11.34
C GLU A 86 -6.63 -2.52 -10.62
N VAL A 87 -6.63 -1.55 -9.71
CA VAL A 87 -5.45 -1.04 -9.01
C VAL A 87 -5.55 -1.36 -7.53
N GLN A 88 -4.64 -2.20 -7.06
CA GLN A 88 -4.55 -2.60 -5.66
C GLN A 88 -3.26 -2.05 -5.03
N VAL A 89 -3.40 -1.40 -3.87
CA VAL A 89 -2.23 -0.90 -3.10
C VAL A 89 -1.94 -1.72 -1.84
N GLU A 90 -2.73 -2.76 -1.58
CA GLU A 90 -2.60 -3.67 -0.43
C GLU A 90 -2.76 -5.12 -0.88
N THR A 91 -2.07 -6.08 -0.23
CA THR A 91 -2.13 -7.51 -0.63
C THR A 91 -3.42 -8.23 -0.23
N GLY A 92 -4.27 -7.58 0.56
CA GLY A 92 -5.58 -8.07 0.99
C GLY A 92 -6.73 -7.19 0.50
N ALA A 93 -6.53 -6.46 -0.62
CA ALA A 93 -7.57 -5.68 -1.25
C ALA A 93 -8.81 -6.54 -1.53
N ASP A 94 -9.99 -5.93 -1.43
CA ASP A 94 -11.25 -6.64 -1.64
C ASP A 94 -11.45 -6.96 -3.13
N GLU A 95 -11.33 -8.24 -3.48
CA GLU A 95 -11.50 -8.74 -4.84
C GLU A 95 -12.93 -9.20 -5.15
N SER A 96 -13.89 -8.98 -4.23
CA SER A 96 -15.26 -9.46 -4.39
C SER A 96 -16.01 -8.85 -5.59
N ALA A 97 -15.58 -7.66 -6.04
CA ALA A 97 -16.16 -6.98 -7.21
C ALA A 97 -15.67 -7.56 -8.56
N LEU A 98 -14.52 -8.25 -8.58
CA LEU A 98 -13.87 -8.68 -9.83
C LEU A 98 -14.77 -9.57 -10.70
N PRO A 99 -15.49 -10.59 -10.17
CA PRO A 99 -16.35 -11.44 -10.99
C PRO A 99 -17.49 -10.67 -11.66
N ALA A 100 -18.05 -9.66 -10.97
CA ALA A 100 -19.11 -8.83 -11.52
C ALA A 100 -18.60 -7.92 -12.65
N LEU A 101 -17.43 -7.29 -12.45
CA LEU A 101 -16.78 -6.46 -13.47
C LEU A 101 -16.41 -7.30 -14.71
N GLN A 102 -15.86 -8.49 -14.51
CA GLN A 102 -15.56 -9.44 -15.58
C GLN A 102 -16.80 -9.82 -16.38
N ALA A 103 -17.89 -10.16 -15.70
CA ALA A 103 -19.14 -10.55 -16.37
C ALA A 103 -19.71 -9.40 -17.20
N ALA A 104 -19.75 -8.18 -16.65
CA ALA A 104 -20.25 -7.01 -17.36
C ALA A 104 -19.40 -6.66 -18.59
N ALA A 105 -18.07 -6.77 -18.47
CA ALA A 105 -17.15 -6.48 -19.58
C ALA A 105 -17.09 -7.61 -20.63
N ALA A 106 -17.43 -8.85 -20.25
CA ALA A 106 -17.46 -9.98 -21.18
C ALA A 106 -18.57 -9.87 -22.24
N GLU A 107 -19.61 -9.08 -21.98
CA GLU A 107 -20.70 -8.81 -22.93
C GLU A 107 -20.32 -7.79 -24.01
N TRP A 108 -19.16 -7.14 -23.87
CA TRP A 108 -18.73 -6.12 -24.82
C TRP A 108 -18.29 -6.71 -26.15
N LEU A 109 -18.59 -5.99 -27.23
CA LEU A 109 -18.17 -6.34 -28.58
C LEU A 109 -16.65 -6.17 -28.70
N GLY A 110 -15.90 -7.27 -28.71
CA GLY A 110 -14.45 -7.27 -28.50
C GLY A 110 -14.12 -7.28 -27.01
N ARG A 111 -13.90 -8.47 -26.47
CA ARG A 111 -13.65 -8.72 -25.04
C ARG A 111 -12.36 -8.00 -24.61
N PRO A 112 -12.38 -7.18 -23.54
CA PRO A 112 -11.17 -6.54 -23.06
C PRO A 112 -10.22 -7.56 -22.41
N ALA A 113 -8.95 -7.22 -22.39
CA ALA A 113 -8.01 -7.80 -21.45
C ALA A 113 -8.35 -7.34 -20.02
N PHE A 114 -8.08 -8.19 -19.05
CA PHE A 114 -8.27 -7.90 -17.63
C PHE A 114 -6.88 -7.78 -17.01
N VAL A 115 -6.54 -6.63 -16.46
CA VAL A 115 -5.21 -6.34 -15.92
C VAL A 115 -5.34 -5.93 -14.46
N MET A 116 -4.63 -6.61 -13.57
CA MET A 116 -4.62 -6.30 -12.15
C MET A 116 -3.24 -5.76 -11.79
N LEU A 117 -3.17 -4.48 -11.45
CA LEU A 117 -1.98 -3.87 -10.90
C LEU A 117 -1.97 -4.05 -9.39
N GLY A 118 -0.96 -4.71 -8.86
CA GLY A 118 -0.87 -4.96 -7.42
C GLY A 118 0.56 -4.92 -6.88
N LEU A 119 0.70 -5.28 -5.61
CA LEU A 119 2.00 -5.46 -4.97
C LEU A 119 2.69 -6.77 -5.37
N ARG A 120 1.94 -7.72 -5.97
CA ARG A 120 2.39 -9.08 -6.25
C ARG A 120 2.20 -9.43 -7.73
N PRO A 121 3.03 -10.32 -8.29
CA PRO A 121 2.87 -10.81 -9.66
C PRO A 121 1.83 -11.95 -9.73
N VAL A 122 0.71 -11.83 -9.01
CA VAL A 122 -0.35 -12.85 -8.94
C VAL A 122 -1.70 -12.17 -9.07
N ALA A 123 -2.56 -12.72 -9.91
CA ALA A 123 -3.93 -12.28 -10.09
C ALA A 123 -4.84 -13.50 -10.37
N PRO A 124 -6.12 -13.48 -9.98
CA PRO A 124 -7.05 -14.56 -10.29
C PRO A 124 -7.34 -14.59 -11.80
N PRO A 125 -7.33 -15.76 -12.47
CA PRO A 125 -7.72 -15.84 -13.87
C PRO A 125 -9.13 -15.28 -14.12
N PRO A 126 -9.41 -14.62 -15.26
CA PRO A 126 -8.51 -14.27 -16.37
C PRO A 126 -7.59 -13.04 -16.20
N TRP A 127 -7.53 -12.41 -15.01
CA TRP A 127 -6.72 -11.20 -14.81
C TRP A 127 -5.22 -11.49 -15.02
N GLN A 128 -4.55 -10.60 -15.76
CA GLN A 128 -3.11 -10.59 -15.95
C GLN A 128 -2.47 -9.71 -14.88
N PRO A 129 -1.48 -10.20 -14.13
CA PRO A 129 -0.84 -9.39 -13.11
C PRO A 129 0.13 -8.38 -13.71
N LEU A 130 0.09 -7.16 -13.18
CA LEU A 130 1.14 -6.15 -13.24
C LEU A 130 1.54 -5.76 -11.82
N THR A 131 2.79 -5.34 -11.64
CA THR A 131 3.29 -4.94 -10.33
C THR A 131 3.65 -3.46 -10.27
N TRP A 132 3.49 -2.88 -9.09
CA TRP A 132 3.96 -1.52 -8.81
C TRP A 132 5.46 -1.32 -9.06
N LEU A 133 6.29 -2.37 -8.90
CA LEU A 133 7.72 -2.29 -9.24
C LEU A 133 7.93 -2.16 -10.76
N GLN A 134 7.17 -2.90 -11.58
CA GLN A 134 7.22 -2.72 -13.04
C GLN A 134 6.77 -1.31 -13.47
N VAL A 135 5.80 -0.73 -12.77
CA VAL A 135 5.38 0.68 -13.00
C VAL A 135 6.53 1.63 -12.65
N VAL A 136 7.23 1.42 -11.54
CA VAL A 136 8.40 2.23 -11.16
C VAL A 136 9.51 2.12 -12.19
N GLU A 137 9.86 0.91 -12.61
CA GLU A 137 10.87 0.65 -13.65
C GLU A 137 10.50 1.34 -14.97
N ALA A 138 9.21 1.30 -15.35
CA ALA A 138 8.71 1.97 -16.55
C ALA A 138 8.77 3.52 -16.47
N LEU A 139 8.93 4.09 -15.28
CA LEU A 139 8.98 5.54 -15.06
C LEU A 139 10.38 6.05 -14.67
N GLU A 140 11.35 5.17 -14.44
CA GLU A 140 12.67 5.51 -13.87
C GLU A 140 13.45 6.52 -14.72
N ASP A 141 13.49 6.30 -16.04
CA ASP A 141 14.22 7.13 -17.00
C ASP A 141 13.33 8.18 -17.69
N ASP A 142 12.12 8.40 -17.19
CA ASP A 142 11.20 9.36 -17.80
C ASP A 142 11.65 10.82 -17.54
N PRO A 143 11.68 11.68 -18.57
CA PRO A 143 12.12 13.06 -18.40
C PRO A 143 11.13 13.94 -17.61
N ASP A 144 9.88 13.53 -17.43
CA ASP A 144 8.92 14.28 -16.61
C ASP A 144 9.32 14.22 -15.12
N PRO A 145 9.61 15.36 -14.46
CA PRO A 145 9.93 15.37 -13.03
C PRO A 145 8.80 14.81 -12.14
N LEU A 146 7.55 14.78 -12.60
CA LEU A 146 6.43 14.16 -11.89
C LEU A 146 6.51 12.63 -11.90
N ALA A 147 7.02 12.01 -12.97
CA ALA A 147 7.19 10.56 -13.05
C ALA A 147 8.11 10.07 -11.93
N ARG A 148 9.23 10.77 -11.73
CA ARG A 148 10.15 10.49 -10.62
C ARG A 148 9.51 10.68 -9.25
N GLN A 149 8.71 11.73 -9.06
CA GLN A 149 8.01 11.98 -7.79
C GLN A 149 6.97 10.89 -7.49
N PHE A 150 6.25 10.43 -8.50
CA PHE A 150 5.28 9.34 -8.39
C PHE A 150 5.97 8.01 -8.12
N ALA A 151 7.07 7.70 -8.82
CA ALA A 151 7.88 6.51 -8.56
C ALA A 151 8.42 6.49 -7.11
N GLU A 152 8.91 7.63 -6.60
CA GLU A 152 9.35 7.76 -5.20
C GLU A 152 8.19 7.52 -4.21
N PHE A 153 7.00 8.03 -4.51
CA PHE A 153 5.79 7.79 -3.71
C PHE A 153 5.41 6.30 -3.73
N VAL A 154 5.38 5.64 -4.90
CA VAL A 154 5.11 4.21 -5.00
C VAL A 154 6.12 3.41 -4.18
N LEU A 155 7.42 3.71 -4.29
CA LEU A 155 8.45 3.01 -3.53
C LEU A 155 8.30 3.18 -2.02
N ARG A 156 8.06 4.41 -1.53
CA ARG A 156 8.09 4.69 -0.08
C ARG A 156 6.75 4.52 0.62
N ASP A 157 5.69 4.98 -0.02
CA ASP A 157 4.37 5.13 0.58
C ASP A 157 3.44 3.97 0.23
N ILE A 158 3.78 3.14 -0.77
CA ILE A 158 3.04 1.92 -1.16
C ILE A 158 3.88 0.65 -0.89
N GLN A 159 5.11 0.60 -1.43
CA GLN A 159 6.00 -0.55 -1.28
C GLN A 159 6.76 -0.61 0.06
N GLY A 160 6.82 0.51 0.81
CA GLY A 160 7.45 0.55 2.13
C GLY A 160 8.99 0.50 2.09
N VAL A 161 9.60 1.03 1.04
CA VAL A 161 11.06 1.01 0.84
C VAL A 161 11.72 2.23 1.50
N GLY A 162 12.85 1.98 2.15
CA GLY A 162 13.74 3.02 2.68
C GLY A 162 13.47 3.43 4.13
N PRO A 163 14.35 4.27 4.71
CA PRO A 163 14.24 4.71 6.09
C PRO A 163 13.08 5.71 6.26
N VAL A 164 12.36 5.60 7.37
CA VAL A 164 11.22 6.46 7.72
C VAL A 164 11.54 7.27 8.98
N PRO A 165 11.89 8.57 8.83
CA PRO A 165 12.02 9.50 9.93
C PRO A 165 10.75 9.57 10.79
N LEU A 166 10.87 9.86 12.09
CA LEU A 166 9.75 9.84 13.03
C LEU A 166 8.63 10.82 12.66
N ASP A 167 8.98 12.02 12.18
CA ASP A 167 8.02 13.01 11.69
C ASP A 167 7.19 12.47 10.53
N GLN A 168 7.83 11.77 9.58
CA GLN A 168 7.14 11.12 8.46
C GLN A 168 6.34 9.90 8.91
N ALA A 169 6.86 9.11 9.86
CA ALA A 169 6.15 7.97 10.40
C ALA A 169 4.81 8.38 11.03
N ILE A 170 4.77 9.54 11.69
CA ILE A 170 3.56 10.05 12.36
C ILE A 170 2.63 10.78 11.38
N ALA A 171 3.19 11.46 10.38
CA ALA A 171 2.44 12.37 9.52
C ALA A 171 2.01 11.77 8.16
N THR A 172 2.52 10.59 7.78
CA THR A 172 2.29 10.00 6.44
C THR A 172 1.99 8.50 6.50
N ASN A 173 1.68 7.89 5.36
CA ASN A 173 1.49 6.44 5.23
C ASN A 173 2.77 5.61 5.38
N ARG A 174 3.95 6.23 5.42
CA ARG A 174 5.24 5.51 5.34
C ARG A 174 5.47 4.51 6.46
N LEU A 175 4.98 4.77 7.67
CA LEU A 175 5.08 3.77 8.74
C LEU A 175 4.29 2.51 8.41
N TYR A 176 3.06 2.69 7.90
CA TYR A 176 2.19 1.59 7.53
C TYR A 176 2.74 0.80 6.35
N ALA A 177 3.22 1.50 5.32
CA ALA A 177 3.87 0.87 4.17
C ALA A 177 5.09 0.06 4.61
N LEU A 178 5.95 0.62 5.47
CA LEU A 178 7.12 -0.07 6.03
C LEU A 178 6.72 -1.29 6.86
N GLY A 179 5.75 -1.15 7.75
CA GLY A 179 5.28 -2.25 8.62
C GLY A 179 4.63 -3.37 7.81
N ALA A 180 3.78 -3.03 6.86
CA ALA A 180 3.16 -3.99 5.94
C ALA A 180 4.21 -4.73 5.09
N ALA A 181 5.18 -4.00 4.53
CA ALA A 181 6.27 -4.60 3.77
C ALA A 181 7.11 -5.57 4.60
N ALA A 182 7.43 -5.21 5.86
CA ALA A 182 8.16 -6.10 6.76
C ALA A 182 7.36 -7.36 7.12
N VAL A 183 6.06 -7.23 7.42
CA VAL A 183 5.17 -8.36 7.69
C VAL A 183 5.12 -9.32 6.49
N ARG A 184 4.90 -8.80 5.28
CA ARG A 184 4.89 -9.61 4.05
C ARG A 184 6.22 -10.32 3.81
N ARG A 185 7.34 -9.60 3.96
CA ARG A 185 8.68 -10.18 3.78
C ARG A 185 8.95 -11.31 4.78
N ARG A 186 8.52 -11.15 6.03
CA ARG A 186 8.83 -12.09 7.12
C ARG A 186 7.95 -13.33 7.13
N PHE A 187 6.65 -13.19 6.83
CA PHE A 187 5.65 -14.23 6.98
C PHE A 187 5.01 -14.67 5.65
N GLY A 188 5.40 -14.05 4.54
CA GLY A 188 4.93 -14.39 3.21
C GLY A 188 3.52 -13.88 2.89
N ASP A 189 3.00 -14.37 1.77
CA ASP A 189 1.77 -13.87 1.14
C ASP A 189 0.48 -14.26 1.88
N GLY A 190 0.54 -15.22 2.79
CA GLY A 190 -0.58 -15.62 3.64
C GLY A 190 -0.81 -14.68 4.83
N ALA A 191 0.11 -13.74 5.08
CA ALA A 191 -0.02 -12.77 6.14
C ALA A 191 -1.07 -11.71 5.79
N ARG A 192 -2.02 -11.50 6.70
CA ARG A 192 -3.02 -10.43 6.59
C ARG A 192 -2.62 -9.29 7.52
N TYR A 193 -2.83 -8.06 7.10
CA TYR A 193 -2.52 -6.90 7.92
C TYR A 193 -3.51 -5.77 7.66
N VAL A 194 -3.66 -4.91 8.66
CA VAL A 194 -4.43 -3.67 8.57
C VAL A 194 -3.72 -2.58 9.36
N ASN A 195 -3.87 -1.34 8.89
CA ASN A 195 -3.37 -0.18 9.60
C ASN A 195 -4.18 0.05 10.88
N SER A 196 -3.48 0.28 11.98
CA SER A 196 -4.07 0.39 13.32
C SER A 196 -3.44 1.53 14.09
N SER A 197 -4.28 2.44 14.58
CA SER A 197 -3.84 3.57 15.40
C SER A 197 -4.89 4.01 16.39
N SER A 198 -4.43 4.70 17.43
CA SER A 198 -5.31 5.44 18.34
C SER A 198 -5.83 6.71 17.66
N ARG A 199 -6.95 7.26 18.14
CA ARG A 199 -7.30 8.65 17.80
C ARG A 199 -6.19 9.61 18.26
N PRO A 200 -5.81 10.61 17.45
CA PRO A 200 -4.81 11.58 17.86
C PRO A 200 -5.35 12.48 18.98
N VAL A 201 -4.50 12.80 19.95
CA VAL A 201 -4.75 13.79 21.00
C VAL A 201 -3.65 14.84 20.91
N ALA A 202 -4.03 16.09 20.63
CA ALA A 202 -3.08 17.18 20.38
C ALA A 202 -2.00 16.82 19.34
N SER A 203 -2.40 16.21 18.22
CA SER A 203 -1.50 15.75 17.14
C SER A 203 -0.45 14.73 17.57
N ARG A 204 -0.72 13.97 18.64
CA ARG A 204 0.09 12.84 19.11
C ARG A 204 -0.77 11.58 19.18
N TYR A 205 -0.17 10.45 18.88
CA TYR A 205 -0.83 9.15 18.93
C TYR A 205 -0.40 8.43 20.20
N ARG A 206 -1.30 7.65 20.81
CA ARG A 206 -0.94 6.65 21.82
C ARG A 206 -0.18 5.51 21.16
N TYR A 207 -0.65 5.07 20.00
CA TYR A 207 0.01 4.09 19.15
C TYR A 207 -0.37 4.29 17.69
N LEU A 208 0.50 3.83 16.79
CA LEU A 208 0.37 3.88 15.34
C LEU A 208 1.18 2.71 14.75
N GLY A 209 0.58 1.84 13.96
CA GLY A 209 1.28 0.66 13.44
C GLY A 209 0.41 -0.31 12.65
N THR A 210 0.91 -1.51 12.47
CA THR A 210 0.28 -2.54 11.65
C THR A 210 -0.19 -3.67 12.56
N THR A 211 -1.50 -3.91 12.60
CA THR A 211 -2.05 -5.15 13.18
C THR A 211 -1.99 -6.22 12.10
N PHE A 212 -1.54 -7.42 12.43
CA PHE A 212 -1.39 -8.51 11.46
C PHE A 212 -1.72 -9.88 12.04
N ALA A 213 -1.95 -10.82 11.13
CA ALA A 213 -2.13 -12.23 11.38
C ALA A 213 -1.11 -13.01 10.55
N ILE A 214 -0.52 -14.03 11.16
CA ILE A 214 0.37 -14.98 10.50
C ILE A 214 -0.49 -16.11 9.94
N ASP A 215 -0.30 -16.49 8.67
CA ASP A 215 -0.94 -17.64 8.02
C ASP A 215 -2.48 -17.66 8.10
N GLY A 216 -3.13 -16.52 7.87
CA GLY A 216 -4.60 -16.45 7.87
C GLY A 216 -5.28 -16.55 9.25
N ALA A 217 -4.51 -16.64 10.34
CA ALA A 217 -5.00 -16.69 11.71
C ALA A 217 -5.77 -15.42 12.13
N ALA A 218 -6.19 -15.34 13.40
CA ALA A 218 -6.76 -14.14 13.96
C ALA A 218 -5.74 -12.98 13.95
N MET A 219 -6.24 -11.74 13.86
CA MET A 219 -5.42 -10.52 13.97
C MET A 219 -4.94 -10.36 15.43
N ASP A 220 -3.86 -11.06 15.76
CA ASP A 220 -3.34 -11.31 17.11
C ASP A 220 -1.96 -10.70 17.37
N CYS A 221 -1.32 -10.15 16.34
CA CYS A 221 -0.01 -9.51 16.40
C CYS A 221 -0.08 -8.04 15.94
N TRP A 222 0.78 -7.18 16.50
CA TRP A 222 0.83 -5.75 16.18
C TRP A 222 2.25 -5.25 16.29
N VAL A 223 2.70 -4.47 15.32
CA VAL A 223 4.02 -3.86 15.30
C VAL A 223 3.92 -2.39 14.93
N GLY A 224 4.61 -1.52 15.66
CA GLY A 224 4.63 -0.10 15.35
C GLY A 224 5.09 0.77 16.50
N LEU A 225 4.71 2.04 16.42
CA LEU A 225 5.09 3.07 17.37
C LEU A 225 4.11 3.15 18.53
N VAL A 226 4.63 3.19 19.75
CA VAL A 226 3.86 3.47 20.98
C VAL A 226 4.46 4.69 21.66
N ASN A 227 3.60 5.61 22.14
CA ASN A 227 4.06 6.77 22.91
C ASN A 227 4.63 6.34 24.26
N GLU A 228 5.75 6.92 24.65
CA GLU A 228 6.44 6.59 25.89
C GLU A 228 5.69 7.10 27.13
N THR A 229 4.99 8.24 27.02
CA THR A 229 4.50 8.97 28.19
C THR A 229 2.97 9.13 28.20
N VAL A 230 2.43 9.29 29.41
CA VAL A 230 1.08 9.82 29.64
C VAL A 230 1.24 10.95 30.68
N PRO A 231 1.03 12.24 30.33
CA PRO A 231 0.54 12.79 29.05
C PRO A 231 1.42 12.47 27.83
N LEU A 232 0.83 12.46 26.62
CA LEU A 232 1.53 12.08 25.39
C LEU A 232 2.63 13.07 25.03
N GLY A 233 3.80 12.56 24.67
CA GLY A 233 4.97 13.35 24.27
C GLY A 233 5.38 13.14 22.81
N GLU A 234 6.57 13.64 22.48
CA GLU A 234 7.21 13.45 21.16
C GLU A 234 8.07 12.18 21.10
N HIS A 235 8.01 11.35 22.14
CA HIS A 235 8.87 10.20 22.30
C HIS A 235 8.06 8.94 22.06
N TYR A 236 8.47 8.21 21.04
CA TYR A 236 7.84 6.96 20.64
C TYR A 236 8.86 5.84 20.75
N HIS A 237 8.38 4.64 21.08
CA HIS A 237 9.14 3.41 21.06
C HIS A 237 8.64 2.55 19.90
N LEU A 238 9.55 1.89 19.19
CA LEU A 238 9.16 0.86 18.23
C LEU A 238 8.97 -0.46 18.98
N MET A 239 7.76 -1.00 18.92
CA MET A 239 7.33 -2.13 19.73
C MET A 239 6.59 -3.16 18.89
N LEU A 240 6.60 -4.39 19.41
CA LEU A 240 5.84 -5.52 18.93
C LEU A 240 5.02 -6.07 20.09
N ALA A 241 3.78 -6.42 19.80
CA ALA A 241 2.87 -7.03 20.74
C ALA A 241 2.22 -8.29 20.14
N SER A 242 1.84 -9.22 21.01
CA SER A 242 0.98 -10.35 20.66
C SER A 242 -0.05 -10.61 21.76
N LYS A 243 -1.25 -11.02 21.35
CA LYS A 243 -2.32 -11.42 22.29
C LYS A 243 -2.04 -12.75 22.96
N GLU A 244 -1.46 -13.69 22.20
CA GLU A 244 -1.38 -15.12 22.59
C GLU A 244 0.05 -15.66 22.57
N ARG A 245 0.92 -15.16 21.67
CA ARG A 245 2.26 -15.73 21.47
C ARG A 245 3.27 -15.06 22.40
N PRO A 246 4.05 -15.84 23.17
CA PRO A 246 5.19 -15.31 23.89
C PRO A 246 6.18 -14.65 22.93
N LEU A 247 6.82 -13.57 23.39
CA LEU A 247 7.81 -12.83 22.62
C LEU A 247 9.18 -12.99 23.29
N GLU A 248 10.22 -13.19 22.49
CA GLU A 248 11.58 -13.10 22.99
C GLU A 248 11.86 -11.69 23.52
N ARG A 249 12.69 -11.59 24.58
CA ARG A 249 13.03 -10.33 25.25
C ARG A 249 11.76 -9.56 25.66
N ALA A 250 10.92 -10.20 26.47
CA ALA A 250 9.69 -9.60 26.97
C ALA A 250 9.96 -8.22 27.60
N GLY A 251 9.11 -7.25 27.25
CA GLY A 251 9.09 -5.90 27.78
C GLY A 251 7.79 -5.63 28.53
N GLU A 252 7.74 -4.47 29.19
CA GLU A 252 6.54 -4.03 29.90
C GLU A 252 5.45 -3.58 28.92
N HIS A 253 4.19 -3.79 29.31
CA HIS A 253 3.03 -3.23 28.60
C HIS A 253 3.06 -1.69 28.71
N PRO A 254 3.09 -0.95 27.58
CA PRO A 254 3.13 0.50 27.63
C PRO A 254 1.90 1.12 28.29
N ARG A 255 2.10 2.14 29.12
CA ARG A 255 0.97 2.86 29.75
C ARG A 255 0.09 3.59 28.74
N ALA A 256 0.67 4.02 27.62
CA ALA A 256 -0.04 4.79 26.60
C ALA A 256 -1.14 3.98 25.89
N THR A 257 -1.00 2.65 25.79
CA THR A 257 -1.95 1.76 25.11
C THR A 257 -3.19 1.44 25.94
N GLY A 258 -3.24 1.89 27.20
CA GLY A 258 -4.45 1.83 28.04
C GLY A 258 -4.98 0.41 28.22
N ASP A 259 -6.23 0.18 27.81
CA ASP A 259 -6.95 -1.08 28.00
C ASP A 259 -6.63 -2.14 26.93
N TRP A 260 -5.53 -2.00 26.19
CA TRP A 260 -5.07 -3.04 25.27
C TRP A 260 -4.81 -4.33 26.04
N LYS A 261 -5.66 -5.34 25.83
CA LYS A 261 -5.55 -6.67 26.47
C LYS A 261 -4.52 -7.58 25.78
N TRP A 262 -3.41 -7.00 25.33
CA TRP A 262 -2.35 -7.72 24.64
C TRP A 262 -1.35 -8.22 25.67
N SER A 263 -1.21 -9.53 25.79
CA SER A 263 -0.53 -10.18 26.91
C SER A 263 0.99 -10.12 26.81
N HIS A 264 1.53 -10.00 25.59
CA HIS A 264 2.96 -10.09 25.34
C HIS A 264 3.45 -8.84 24.60
N TRP A 265 4.54 -8.26 25.08
CA TRP A 265 5.17 -7.06 24.52
C TRP A 265 6.68 -7.23 24.42
N THR A 266 7.30 -6.59 23.42
CA THR A 266 8.74 -6.39 23.29
C THR A 266 9.02 -5.11 22.49
N GLY A 267 10.25 -4.61 22.51
CA GLY A 267 10.60 -3.37 21.81
C GLY A 267 12.08 -3.19 21.53
N LEU A 268 12.40 -2.21 20.68
CA LEU A 268 13.78 -1.71 20.46
C LEU A 268 14.10 -0.44 21.25
N GLY A 269 13.16 -0.01 22.10
CA GLY A 269 13.26 1.22 22.87
C GLY A 269 12.92 2.46 22.04
N ARG A 270 13.39 3.61 22.51
CA ARG A 270 13.03 4.92 21.96
C ARG A 270 13.56 5.13 20.55
N VAL A 271 12.68 5.60 19.68
CA VAL A 271 12.99 5.98 18.29
C VAL A 271 13.72 7.32 18.30
N VAL A 272 15.04 7.25 18.12
CA VAL A 272 15.93 8.42 17.99
C VAL A 272 16.62 8.47 16.61
N ARG A 273 16.39 7.46 15.77
CA ARG A 273 16.86 7.34 14.39
C ARG A 273 15.67 7.00 13.48
N PRO A 274 15.78 7.19 12.16
CA PRO A 274 14.78 6.71 11.23
C PRO A 274 14.49 5.22 11.42
N LEU A 275 13.22 4.85 11.29
CA LEU A 275 12.76 3.46 11.31
C LEU A 275 13.18 2.79 10.01
N THR A 276 13.59 1.53 10.09
CA THR A 276 14.09 0.80 8.92
C THR A 276 13.49 -0.60 8.83
N ALA A 277 13.63 -1.21 7.65
CA ALA A 277 13.23 -2.59 7.42
C ALA A 277 13.90 -3.55 8.40
N GLU A 278 15.17 -3.33 8.71
CA GLU A 278 15.97 -4.16 9.62
C GLU A 278 15.47 -4.05 11.07
N ALA A 279 15.07 -2.84 11.50
CA ALA A 279 14.49 -2.65 12.82
C ALA A 279 13.16 -3.40 12.97
N TYR A 280 12.33 -3.40 11.92
CA TYR A 280 11.13 -4.22 11.88
C TYR A 280 11.46 -5.72 11.86
N ASP A 281 12.41 -6.16 11.04
CA ASP A 281 12.80 -7.58 10.97
C ASP A 281 13.33 -8.09 12.32
N GLU A 282 14.14 -7.30 13.03
CA GLU A 282 14.64 -7.64 14.36
C GLU A 282 13.49 -7.80 15.38
N LEU A 283 12.45 -6.96 15.30
CA LEU A 283 11.29 -7.12 16.16
C LEU A 283 10.48 -8.35 15.77
N LEU A 284 10.14 -8.49 14.49
CA LEU A 284 9.31 -9.58 14.01
C LEU A 284 9.99 -10.95 14.20
N SER A 285 11.33 -11.01 14.26
CA SER A 285 12.05 -12.25 14.59
C SER A 285 11.86 -12.72 16.03
N ARG A 286 11.31 -11.89 16.92
CA ARG A 286 11.04 -12.24 18.34
C ARG A 286 9.72 -13.00 18.53
N LEU A 287 8.94 -13.19 17.47
CA LEU A 287 7.78 -14.08 17.48
C LEU A 287 8.26 -15.53 17.42
N VAL A 288 7.97 -16.28 18.49
CA VAL A 288 8.27 -17.71 18.65
C VAL A 288 7.11 -18.57 18.18
#